data_AF-A0A497GHC3-F1
#
_entry.id   AF-A0A497GHC3-F1
#
_cell.length_a   1.000
_cell.length_b   1.000
_cell.length_c   1.000
_cell.angle_alpha   90.00
_cell.angle_beta   90.00
_cell.angle_gamma   90.00
#
_symmetry.space_group_name_H-M   'P 1'
#
loop_
_entity.id
_entity.type
_entity.pdbx_description
1 polymer ?
#
loop_
_entity_poly.entity_id
_entity_poly.type
_entity_poly.pdbx_seq_one_letter_code
_entity_poly.pdbx_strand_id
1 'polypeptide(L)' 'MLTYIKEMGIDIPKKIFEICSILSKYYMITRYPDTWESGIPEYYFTEKEAREALKYTEELIEWVRERGKNYRSTKNED' A
#
# COMPACT_ATOMS: atom_id res chain seq x y z
N MET A 1 5.73 -10.56 0.52
CA MET A 1 4.86 -10.03 1.60
C MET A 1 3.38 -10.28 1.31
N LEU A 2 2.80 -9.81 0.19
CA LEU A 2 1.38 -10.02 -0.12
C LEU A 2 0.98 -11.50 -0.30
N THR A 3 1.86 -12.33 -0.84
CA THR A 3 1.64 -13.79 -0.98
C THR A 3 1.43 -14.47 0.38
N TYR A 4 2.24 -14.10 1.39
CA TYR A 4 2.11 -14.64 2.75
C TYR A 4 0.76 -14.29 3.40
N ILE A 5 0.25 -13.08 3.17
CA ILE A 5 -1.08 -12.69 3.70
C ILE A 5 -2.18 -13.56 3.08
N LYS A 6 -2.07 -13.87 1.78
CA LYS A 6 -3.01 -14.76 1.10
C LYS A 6 -2.94 -16.19 1.65
N GLU A 7 -1.74 -16.67 1.97
CA GLU A 7 -1.53 -17.99 2.61
C GLU A 7 -2.11 -18.07 4.02
N MET A 8 -2.24 -16.94 4.73
CA MET A 8 -2.92 -16.86 6.03
C MET A 8 -4.46 -16.92 5.92
N GLY A 9 -5.02 -17.19 4.75
CA GLY A 9 -6.47 -17.28 4.53
C GLY A 9 -7.18 -15.92 4.49
N ILE A 10 -6.42 -14.82 4.44
CA ILE A 10 -6.96 -13.47 4.35
C ILE A 10 -7.23 -13.17 2.87
N ASP A 11 -8.51 -13.10 2.50
CA ASP A 11 -8.89 -12.68 1.15
C ASP A 11 -8.55 -11.19 0.94
N ILE A 12 -7.76 -10.86 -0.07
CA ILE A 12 -7.33 -9.48 -0.34
C ILE A 12 -8.06 -8.99 -1.58
N PRO A 13 -8.87 -7.91 -1.47
CA PRO A 13 -9.51 -7.34 -2.64
C PRO A 13 -8.47 -6.95 -3.69
N LYS A 14 -8.74 -7.22 -4.97
CA LYS A 14 -7.83 -6.92 -6.09
C LYS A 14 -7.29 -5.48 -6.04
N LYS A 15 -8.15 -4.51 -5.73
CA LYS A 15 -7.79 -3.10 -5.58
C LYS A 15 -6.71 -2.88 -4.50
N ILE A 16 -6.84 -3.54 -3.35
CA ILE A 16 -5.86 -3.44 -2.24
C ILE A 16 -4.53 -4.07 -2.65
N PHE A 17 -4.58 -5.19 -3.37
CA PHE A 17 -3.37 -5.82 -3.90
C PHE A 17 -2.62 -4.91 -4.88
N GLU A 18 -3.34 -4.25 -5.79
CA GLU A 18 -2.78 -3.28 -6.73
C GLU A 18 -2.19 -2.06 -6.02
N ILE A 19 -2.91 -1.50 -5.03
CA ILE A 19 -2.42 -0.40 -4.18
C ILE A 19 -1.11 -0.77 -3.49
N CYS A 20 -1.05 -1.93 -2.84
CA CYS A 20 0.17 -2.38 -2.18
C CYS A 20 1.33 -2.54 -3.16
N SER A 21 1.05 -3.03 -4.38
CA SER A 21 2.06 -3.19 -5.43
C SER A 21 2.60 -1.84 -5.93
N ILE A 22 1.73 -0.83 -6.05
CA ILE A 22 2.11 0.53 -6.44
C ILE A 22 2.96 1.18 -5.34
N LEU A 23 2.45 1.23 -4.11
CA LEU A 23 3.13 1.89 -2.99
C LEU A 23 4.47 1.24 -2.66
N SER A 24 4.61 -0.08 -2.86
CA SER A 24 5.89 -0.79 -2.68
C SER A 24 6.99 -0.29 -3.63
N LYS A 25 6.64 0.13 -4.85
CA LYS A 25 7.63 0.68 -5.80
C LYS A 25 8.20 2.00 -5.29
N TYR A 26 7.34 2.86 -4.75
CA TYR A 26 7.72 4.18 -4.24
C TYR A 26 8.75 4.11 -3.11
N TYR A 27 8.88 3.01 -2.39
CA TYR A 27 9.92 2.84 -1.38
C TYR A 27 11.35 3.01 -1.96
N MET A 28 11.61 2.41 -3.13
CA MET A 28 12.92 2.47 -3.76
C MET A 28 13.10 3.78 -4.54
N ILE A 29 12.18 4.06 -5.46
CA ILE A 29 12.39 5.11 -6.47
C ILE A 29 12.31 6.54 -5.94
N THR A 30 11.76 6.75 -4.74
CA THR A 30 11.73 8.09 -4.11
C THR A 30 12.98 8.41 -3.30
N ARG A 31 13.87 7.44 -3.05
CA ARG A 31 15.00 7.57 -2.10
C ARG A 31 16.38 7.44 -2.73
N TYR A 32 16.49 6.72 -3.83
CA TYR A 32 17.75 6.27 -4.40
C TYR A 32 17.93 6.88 -5.80
N PRO A 33 18.74 7.94 -5.97
CA PRO A 33 18.95 8.58 -7.28
C PRO A 33 19.48 7.61 -8.35
N ASP A 34 20.24 6.59 -7.95
CA ASP A 34 20.75 5.50 -8.79
C ASP A 34 19.65 4.60 -9.39
N THR A 35 18.40 4.74 -8.94
CA THR A 35 17.24 4.09 -9.56
C THR A 35 16.72 4.83 -10.81
N TRP A 36 17.30 5.98 -11.16
CA TRP A 36 16.92 6.79 -12.31
C TRP A 36 18.09 6.93 -13.31
N GLU A 37 17.76 7.04 -14.60
CA GLU A 37 18.78 7.18 -15.66
C GLU A 37 19.56 8.51 -15.58
N SER A 38 18.96 9.56 -15.00
CA SER A 38 19.62 10.85 -14.75
C SER A 38 18.86 11.68 -13.70
N GLY A 39 19.48 12.69 -13.09
CA GLY A 39 18.79 13.62 -12.19
C GLY A 39 18.47 13.06 -10.79
N ILE A 40 17.49 13.68 -10.12
CA ILE A 40 17.04 13.31 -8.77
C ILE A 40 15.56 12.90 -8.79
N PRO A 41 15.10 12.06 -7.84
CA PRO A 41 13.72 11.55 -7.82
C PRO A 41 12.64 12.63 -7.95
N GLU A 42 12.85 13.81 -7.36
CA GLU A 42 11.91 14.94 -7.42
C GLU A 42 11.47 15.31 -8.84
N TYR A 43 12.34 15.13 -9.84
CA TYR A 43 12.04 15.47 -11.24
C TYR A 43 11.09 14.49 -11.93
N TYR A 44 10.88 13.32 -11.33
CA TYR A 44 10.08 12.23 -11.91
C TYR A 44 8.68 12.10 -11.31
N PHE A 45 8.35 12.88 -10.28
CA PHE A 45 7.04 12.84 -9.65
C PHE A 45 6.28 14.14 -9.85
N THR A 46 5.07 14.01 -10.38
CA THR A 46 4.10 15.08 -10.44
C THR A 46 3.33 15.19 -9.12
N GLU A 47 2.78 16.38 -8.86
CA GLU A 47 1.85 16.58 -7.74
C GLU A 47 0.65 15.63 -7.81
N LYS A 48 0.18 15.31 -9.02
CA LYS A 48 -0.91 14.36 -9.25
C LYS A 48 -0.56 12.98 -8.72
N GLU A 49 0.61 12.45 -9.07
CA GLU A 49 1.07 11.14 -8.59
C GLU A 49 1.24 11.11 -7.08
N ALA A 50 1.74 12.21 -6.48
CA ALA A 50 1.81 12.34 -5.03
C ALA A 50 0.42 12.28 -4.37
N ARG A 51 -0.56 13.00 -4.93
CA ARG A 51 -1.96 12.98 -4.43
C ARG A 51 -2.61 11.61 -4.60
N GLU A 52 -2.35 10.92 -5.71
CA GLU A 52 -2.84 9.55 -5.93
C GLU A 52 -2.22 8.57 -4.92
N ALA A 53 -0.91 8.69 -4.62
CA ALA A 53 -0.24 7.88 -3.61
C ALA A 53 -0.83 8.09 -2.20
N LEU A 54 -1.17 9.33 -1.85
CA LEU A 54 -1.85 9.65 -0.58
C LEU A 54 -3.22 8.99 -0.51
N LYS A 55 -4.05 9.13 -1.56
CA LYS A 55 -5.36 8.49 -1.64
C LYS A 55 -5.27 6.97 -1.51
N TYR A 56 -4.32 6.34 -2.19
CA TYR A 56 -4.09 4.90 -2.06
C TYR A 56 -3.67 4.49 -0.65
N THR A 57 -2.87 5.30 0.02
CA THR A 57 -2.46 5.07 1.40
C THR A 57 -3.67 5.14 2.35
N GLU A 58 -4.54 6.12 2.18
CA GLU A 58 -5.77 6.26 2.97
C GLU A 58 -6.69 5.04 2.79
N GLU A 59 -6.93 4.62 1.54
CA GLU A 59 -7.75 3.46 1.24
C GLU A 59 -7.18 2.16 1.84
N LEU A 60 -5.85 1.98 1.80
CA LEU A 60 -5.19 0.82 2.39
C LEU A 60 -5.31 0.82 3.92
N ILE A 61 -5.07 1.96 4.57
CA ILE A 61 -5.16 2.08 6.03
C ILE A 61 -6.59 1.79 6.49
N GLU A 62 -7.59 2.31 5.79
CA GLU A 62 -8.99 2.08 6.13
C GLU A 62 -9.37 0.60 6.00
N TRP A 63 -8.94 -0.07 4.93
CA TRP A 63 -9.14 -1.51 4.78
C TRP A 63 -8.52 -2.32 5.93
N VAL A 64 -7.30 -1.98 6.36
CA VAL A 64 -6.66 -2.64 7.51
C VAL A 64 -7.43 -2.38 8.81
N ARG A 65 -7.91 -1.15 9.02
CA ARG A 65 -8.69 -0.78 10.22
C ARG A 65 -9.99 -1.56 10.31
N GLU A 66 -10.74 -1.65 9.23
CA GLU A 66 -12.01 -2.38 9.19
C GLU A 66 -11.80 -3.88 9.45
N ARG A 67 -10.77 -4.48 8.83
CA ARG A 67 -10.35 -5.87 9.13
C ARG A 67 -10.02 -6.06 10.61
N GLY A 68 -9.28 -5.12 11.21
CA GLY A 68 -8.89 -5.17 12.62
C GLY A 68 -10.04 -4.91 13.61
N LYS A 69 -11.09 -4.19 13.22
CA LYS A 69 -12.33 -4.05 14.00
C LYS A 69 -13.10 -5.36 14.00
N ASN A 70 -13.32 -5.94 12.81
CA ASN A 70 -14.05 -7.20 12.67
C ASN A 70 -13.41 -8.33 13.49
N TYR A 71 -12.06 -8.43 13.46
CA TYR A 71 -11.34 -9.41 14.27
C TYR A 71 -11.52 -9.22 15.79
N ARG A 72 -11.64 -7.98 16.26
CA ARG A 72 -11.86 -7.69 17.69
C ARG A 72 -13.30 -7.99 18.11
N SER A 73 -14.28 -7.72 17.26
CA SER A 73 -15.68 -8.03 17.53
C SER A 73 -15.91 -9.54 17.64
N THR A 74 -15.32 -10.35 16.75
CA THR A 74 -15.44 -11.82 16.81
C THR A 74 -14.81 -12.46 18.05
N LYS A 75 -13.87 -11.77 18.72
CA LYS A 75 -13.16 -12.30 19.88
C LYS A 75 -13.81 -11.92 21.23
N ASN A 76 -14.82 -11.06 21.20
CA ASN A 76 -15.58 -10.63 22.39
C ASN A 76 -16.90 -11.41 22.56
N GLU A 77 -17.18 -12.37 21.67
CA GLU A 77 -18.37 -13.25 21.71
C GLU A 77 -18.04 -14.69 22.15
N ASP A 78 -16.76 -14.97 22.45
CA ASP A 78 -16.24 -16.21 23.08
C ASP A 78 -15.73 -15.93 24.50
#